data_AF-A0A0X3TRV6-F1
#
_entry.id   AF-A0A0X3TRV6-F1
#
_cell.length_a   1.000
_cell.length_b   1.000
_cell.length_c   1.000
_cell.angle_alpha   90.00
_cell.angle_beta   90.00
_cell.angle_gamma   90.00
#
_symmetry.space_group_name_H-M   'P 1'
#
loop_
_entity.id
_entity.type
_entity.pdbx_description
1 polymer ?
#
loop_
_entity_poly.entity_id
_entity_poly.type
_entity_poly.pdbx_seq_one_letter_code
_entity_poly.pdbx_strand_id
1 'polypeptide(L)'
;MEETLVKDARLALWVLVVINLIVLFFFLADGFNNEIVIAGLVSQGIIFVFWLVPIFLYQVLGKRLSLKVAMYKALASYRNAMDQVQW
;
A
#
# COMPACT_ATOMS: atom_id res chain seq x y z
N MET A 1 -8.14 3.08 -20.83
CA MET A 1 -8.59 3.34 -19.43
C MET A 1 -8.29 2.16 -18.50
N GLU A 2 -8.34 0.92 -18.96
CA GLU A 2 -7.95 -0.26 -18.17
C GLU A 2 -6.41 -0.43 -18.06
N GLU A 3 -5.67 -0.16 -19.13
CA GLU A 3 -4.19 -0.24 -19.13
C GLU A 3 -3.52 0.70 -18.12
N THR A 4 -4.05 1.91 -17.94
CA THR A 4 -3.52 2.90 -16.97
C THR A 4 -3.71 2.41 -15.54
N LEU A 5 -4.87 1.81 -15.23
CA LEU A 5 -5.16 1.22 -13.91
C LEU A 5 -4.22 0.04 -13.60
N VAL A 6 -3.95 -0.82 -14.58
CA VAL A 6 -3.05 -1.96 -14.40
C VAL A 6 -1.60 -1.52 -14.21
N LYS A 7 -1.16 -0.48 -14.94
CA LYS A 7 0.18 0.09 -14.79
C LYS A 7 0.37 0.75 -13.42
N ASP A 8 -0.61 1.53 -12.97
CA ASP A 8 -0.56 2.19 -11.66
C ASP A 8 -0.59 1.18 -10.51
N ALA A 9 -1.40 0.13 -10.64
CA ALA A 9 -1.42 -0.97 -9.70
C ALA A 9 -0.09 -1.73 -9.63
N ARG A 10 0.54 -2.00 -10.79
CA ARG A 10 1.84 -2.69 -10.85
C ARG A 10 2.95 -1.87 -10.21
N LEU A 11 2.93 -0.55 -10.39
CA LEU A 11 3.85 0.37 -9.72
C LEU A 11 3.61 0.41 -8.21
N ALA A 12 2.37 0.49 -7.75
CA ALA A 12 2.05 0.46 -6.32
C ALA A 12 2.49 -0.87 -5.66
N LEU A 13 2.37 -1.98 -6.39
CA LEU A 13 2.86 -3.29 -5.96
C LEU A 13 4.40 -3.30 -5.86
N TRP A 14 5.08 -2.67 -6.81
CA TRP A 14 6.55 -2.47 -6.76
C TRP A 14 6.98 -1.62 -5.57
N VAL A 15 6.28 -0.52 -5.27
CA VAL A 15 6.56 0.32 -4.09
C VAL A 15 6.40 -0.50 -2.80
N LEU A 16 5.33 -1.29 -2.70
CA LEU A 16 5.11 -2.20 -1.57
C LEU A 16 6.26 -3.21 -1.43
N VAL A 17 6.72 -3.79 -2.54
CA VAL A 17 7.85 -4.74 -2.54
C VAL A 17 9.13 -4.06 -2.07
N VAL A 18 9.43 -2.86 -2.57
CA VAL A 18 10.63 -2.11 -2.17
C VAL A 18 10.60 -1.75 -0.69
N ILE A 19 9.48 -1.24 -0.18
CA ILE A 19 9.33 -0.92 1.25
C ILE A 19 9.50 -2.20 2.10
N ASN A 20 8.89 -3.32 1.69
CA ASN A 20 9.04 -4.59 2.40
C ASN A 20 10.48 -5.12 2.37
N LEU A 21 11.21 -4.95 1.26
CA LEU A 21 12.62 -5.32 1.18
C LEU A 21 13.50 -4.48 2.10
N ILE A 22 13.23 -3.18 2.22
CA ILE A 22 13.93 -2.29 3.16
C ILE A 22 13.67 -2.73 4.60
N VAL A 23 12.40 -2.95 4.97
CA VAL A 23 12.04 -3.42 6.31
C VAL A 23 12.67 -4.80 6.59
N LEU A 24 12.67 -5.71 5.61
CA LEU A 24 13.30 -7.01 5.73
C LEU A 24 14.82 -6.92 5.91
N PHE A 25 15.49 -5.98 5.22
CA PHE A 25 16.92 -5.75 5.37
C PHE A 25 17.26 -5.28 6.79
N PHE A 26 16.54 -4.30 7.33
CA PHE A 26 16.71 -3.86 8.72
C PHE A 26 16.36 -4.96 9.73
N PHE A 27 15.34 -5.77 9.42
CA PHE A 27 14.97 -6.92 10.23
C PHE A 27 16.08 -7.98 10.27
N LEU A 28 16.73 -8.26 9.15
CA LEU A 28 17.85 -9.20 9.09
C LEU A 28 19.11 -8.66 9.77
N ALA A 29 19.30 -7.32 9.78
CA ALA A 29 20.47 -6.68 10.38
C ALA A 29 20.39 -6.61 11.92
N ASP A 30 19.23 -6.25 12.48
CA ASP A 30 19.09 -5.92 13.92
C ASP A 30 17.90 -6.62 14.60
N GLY A 31 17.11 -7.41 13.86
CA GLY A 31 15.98 -8.16 14.39
C GLY A 31 14.73 -7.32 14.68
N PHE A 32 13.75 -7.92 15.37
CA PHE A 32 12.45 -7.31 15.67
C PHE A 32 12.53 -6.15 16.69
N ASN A 33 13.65 -6.02 17.42
CA ASN A 33 13.82 -4.95 18.40
C ASN A 33 14.30 -3.63 17.77
N ASN A 34 14.57 -3.62 16.46
CA ASN A 34 14.96 -2.40 15.77
C ASN A 34 13.77 -1.43 15.67
N GLU A 35 13.97 -0.21 16.17
CA GLU A 35 12.96 0.85 16.17
C GLU A 35 12.45 1.17 14.75
N ILE A 36 13.29 1.07 13.72
CA ILE A 36 12.93 1.32 12.31
C ILE A 36 12.02 0.21 11.79
N VAL A 37 12.29 -1.06 12.15
CA VAL A 37 11.45 -2.20 11.76
C VAL A 37 10.07 -2.09 12.41
N ILE A 38 10.02 -1.77 13.70
CA ILE A 38 8.77 -1.57 14.43
C ILE A 38 7.99 -0.38 13.85
N ALA A 39 8.62 0.78 13.69
CA ALA A 39 7.99 1.96 13.12
C ALA A 39 7.49 1.72 11.68
N GLY A 40 8.26 0.98 10.87
CA GLY A 40 7.88 0.55 9.52
C GLY A 40 6.63 -0.35 9.54
N LEU A 41 6.60 -1.38 10.39
CA LEU A 41 5.46 -2.28 10.50
C LEU A 41 4.21 -1.59 11.05
N VAL A 42 4.36 -0.72 12.06
CA VAL A 42 3.25 0.03 12.65
C VAL A 42 2.68 1.03 11.65
N SER A 43 3.53 1.79 10.94
CA SER A 43 3.06 2.73 9.91
C SER A 43 2.37 2.00 8.75
N GLN A 44 2.89 0.86 8.31
CA GLN A 44 2.23 0.00 7.32
C GLN A 44 0.86 -0.49 7.82
N GLY A 45 0.77 -0.93 9.08
CA GLY A 45 -0.48 -1.34 9.71
C GLY A 45 -1.52 -0.21 9.75
N ILE A 46 -1.11 1.00 10.14
CA ILE A 46 -1.98 2.18 10.17
C ILE A 46 -2.50 2.51 8.77
N ILE A 47 -1.61 2.59 7.79
CA ILE A 47 -1.99 2.84 6.39
C ILE A 47 -2.95 1.76 5.89
N PHE A 48 -2.69 0.49 6.23
CA PHE A 48 -3.53 -0.60 5.79
C PHE A 48 -4.95 -0.50 6.39
N VAL A 49 -5.05 -0.35 7.71
CA VAL A 49 -6.33 -0.35 8.45
C VAL A 49 -7.13 0.92 8.19
N PHE A 50 -6.50 2.09 8.21
CA PHE A 50 -7.20 3.37 8.12
C PHE A 50 -7.33 3.93 6.71
N TRP A 51 -6.59 3.39 5.73
CA TRP A 51 -6.61 3.89 4.36
C TRP A 51 -7.01 2.80 3.36
N LEU A 52 -6.22 1.74 3.22
CA LEU A 52 -6.42 0.73 2.18
C LEU A 52 -7.71 -0.07 2.39
N VAL A 53 -7.97 -0.55 3.61
CA VAL A 53 -9.17 -1.32 3.97
C VAL A 53 -10.46 -0.52 3.75
N PRO A 54 -10.63 0.71 4.27
CA PRO A 54 -11.87 1.46 4.06
C PRO A 54 -12.09 1.83 2.60
N ILE A 55 -11.04 2.18 1.85
CA ILE A 55 -11.14 2.45 0.42
C ILE A 55 -11.51 1.19 -0.36
N PHE A 56 -10.93 0.04 -0.01
CA PHE A 56 -11.29 -1.24 -0.60
C PHE A 56 -12.75 -1.61 -0.31
N LEU A 57 -13.18 -1.51 0.95
CA LEU A 57 -14.56 -1.78 1.36
C LEU A 57 -15.55 -0.84 0.66
N TYR A 58 -15.24 0.46 0.55
CA TYR A 58 -16.08 1.41 -0.18
C TYR A 58 -16.26 1.01 -1.66
N GLN A 59 -15.21 0.48 -2.27
CA GLN A 59 -15.26 0.08 -3.68
C GLN A 59 -15.94 -1.27 -3.91
N VAL A 60 -15.77 -2.22 -3.01
CA VAL A 60 -16.45 -3.53 -3.09
C VAL A 60 -17.93 -3.39 -2.70
N LEU A 61 -18.23 -2.74 -1.58
CA LEU A 61 -19.59 -2.69 -1.04
C LEU A 61 -20.43 -1.55 -1.65
N GLY A 62 -19.84 -0.36 -1.78
CA GLY A 62 -20.55 0.82 -2.28
C GLY A 62 -20.65 0.83 -3.81
N LYS A 63 -19.52 0.59 -4.49
CA LYS A 63 -19.46 0.63 -5.97
C LYS A 63 -19.70 -0.73 -6.64
N ARG A 64 -19.87 -1.82 -5.86
CA ARG A 64 -20.04 -3.21 -6.34
C ARG A 64 -19.00 -3.62 -7.38
N LEU A 65 -17.77 -3.11 -7.26
CA LEU A 65 -16.69 -3.45 -8.18
C LEU A 65 -16.17 -4.86 -7.87
N SER A 66 -15.71 -5.56 -8.91
CA SER A 66 -15.01 -6.83 -8.73
C SER A 66 -13.81 -6.66 -7.80
N LEU A 67 -13.56 -7.63 -6.92
CA LEU A 67 -12.49 -7.63 -5.92
C LEU A 67 -11.13 -7.20 -6.51
N LYS A 68 -10.82 -7.65 -7.73
CA LYS A 68 -9.59 -7.26 -8.44
C LYS A 68 -9.53 -5.76 -8.73
N VAL A 69 -10.63 -5.19 -9.23
CA VAL A 69 -10.72 -3.77 -9.59
C VAL A 69 -10.72 -2.88 -8.34
N ALA A 70 -11.42 -3.31 -7.30
CA ALA A 70 -11.43 -2.60 -6.02
C ALA A 70 -10.03 -2.56 -5.37
N MET A 71 -9.30 -3.67 -5.42
CA MET A 71 -7.91 -3.74 -4.94
C MET A 71 -7.02 -2.78 -5.74
N TYR A 72 -7.08 -2.81 -7.08
CA TYR A 72 -6.27 -1.93 -7.93
C TYR A 72 -6.53 -0.45 -7.68
N LYS A 73 -7.78 -0.06 -7.52
CA LYS A 73 -8.10 1.33 -7.20
C LYS A 73 -7.72 1.74 -5.77
N ALA A 74 -7.78 0.82 -4.80
CA ALA A 74 -7.28 1.10 -3.45
C ALA A 74 -5.76 1.35 -3.46
N LEU A 75 -5.00 0.51 -4.19
CA LEU A 75 -3.57 0.71 -4.42
C LEU A 75 -3.27 2.00 -5.20
N ALA A 76 -4.07 2.33 -6.23
CA ALA A 76 -3.92 3.58 -6.98
C ALA A 76 -4.16 4.81 -6.09
N SER A 77 -5.15 4.75 -5.19
CA SER A 77 -5.41 5.83 -4.23
C SER A 77 -4.27 6.01 -3.23
N TYR A 78 -3.63 4.91 -2.80
CA TYR A 78 -2.47 4.97 -1.92
C TYR A 78 -1.28 5.67 -2.63
N ARG A 79 -1.02 5.32 -3.89
CA ARG A 79 0.00 6.00 -4.69
C ARG A 79 -0.31 7.49 -4.86
N ASN A 80 -1.54 7.84 -5.23
CA ASN A 80 -1.90 9.24 -5.49
C ASN A 80 -1.71 10.11 -4.23
N ALA A 81 -1.90 9.54 -3.03
CA ALA A 81 -1.59 10.21 -1.78
C ALA A 81 -0.07 10.38 -1.58
N MET A 82 0.74 9.35 -1.87
CA MET A 82 2.21 9.44 -1.81
C MET A 82 2.78 10.45 -2.81
N ASP A 83 2.22 10.55 -4.02
CA ASP A 83 2.60 11.54 -5.03
C ASP A 83 2.24 12.98 -4.58
N GLN A 84 1.17 13.16 -3.76
CA GLN A 84 0.78 14.46 -3.20
C GLN A 84 1.57 14.87 -1.95
N VAL A 85 2.34 13.97 -1.35
CA VAL A 85 3.18 14.24 -0.16
C VAL A 85 4.60 14.65 -0.56
N GLN A 86 4.91 14.74 -1.86
CA GLN A 86 6.16 15.36 -2.34
C GLN A 86 6.07 16.89 -2.21
N TRP A 87 6.51 17.41 -1.06
CA TRP A 87 6.90 18.82 -0.86
C TRP A 87 8.33 19.02 -1.39
#